data_AF-A0A2M7VHQ6-F1
#
_entry.id   AF-A0A2M7VHQ6-F1
#
_cell.length_a   1.000
_cell.length_b   1.000
_cell.length_c   1.000
_cell.angle_alpha   90.00
_cell.angle_beta   90.00
_cell.angle_gamma   90.00
#
_symmetry.space_group_name_H-M   'P 1'
#
loop_
_entity.id
_entity.type
_entity.pdbx_description
1 polymer ?
#
loop_
_entity_poly.entity_id
_entity_poly.type
_entity_poly.pdbx_seq_one_letter_code
_entity_poly.pdbx_strand_id
1 'polypeptide(L)' 'MAIDWTKIYKKYKGLWVALKKDEKTIVASGETIKEALEKAKARGYEKPIMFRVPTEIMPYIGGFSSL' A
#
# COMPACT_ATOMS: atom_id res chain seq x y z
N MET A 1 -10.73 3.05 -14.36
CA MET A 1 -11.38 3.66 -13.16
C MET A 1 -10.31 3.82 -12.09
N ALA A 2 -10.19 4.98 -11.46
CA ALA A 2 -9.18 5.21 -10.41
C ALA A 2 -9.60 4.53 -9.10
N ILE A 3 -8.65 4.01 -8.33
CA ILE A 3 -8.90 3.48 -6.98
C ILE A 3 -8.69 4.61 -5.99
N ASP A 4 -9.67 4.85 -5.12
CA ASP A 4 -9.50 5.80 -4.01
C ASP A 4 -8.71 5.15 -2.86
N TRP A 5 -7.44 5.54 -2.73
CA TRP A 5 -6.53 5.08 -1.67
C TRP A 5 -6.51 6.00 -0.45
N THR A 6 -7.36 7.04 -0.38
CA THR A 6 -7.31 8.05 0.69
C THR A 6 -7.41 7.43 2.08
N LYS A 7 -8.31 6.45 2.27
CA LYS A 7 -8.48 5.76 3.55
C LYS A 7 -7.28 4.88 3.90
N ILE A 8 -6.71 4.21 2.90
CA ILE A 8 -5.51 3.38 3.08
C ILE A 8 -4.34 4.26 3.49
N TYR A 9 -4.09 5.35 2.76
CA TYR A 9 -3.04 6.29 3.08
C TYR A 9 -3.18 6.84 4.50
N LYS A 10 -4.37 7.35 4.88
CA LYS A 10 -4.59 7.91 6.23
C LYS A 10 -4.31 6.91 7.36
N LYS A 11 -4.68 5.63 7.18
CA LYS A 11 -4.56 4.61 8.24
C LYS A 11 -3.19 3.93 8.28
N TYR A 12 -2.52 3.81 7.13
CA TYR A 12 -1.34 2.96 6.98
C TYR A 12 -0.11 3.73 6.46
N LYS A 13 -0.14 5.07 6.39
CA LYS A 13 1.00 5.92 6.03
C LYS A 13 2.28 5.47 6.75
N GLY A 14 3.32 5.17 5.98
CA GLY A 14 4.58 4.71 6.55
C GLY A 14 4.51 3.31 7.19
N LEU A 15 3.55 2.46 6.82
CA LEU A 15 3.51 1.04 7.18
C LEU A 15 3.67 0.17 5.93
N TRP A 16 4.15 -1.04 6.14
CA TRP A 16 4.01 -2.14 5.19
C TRP A 16 2.62 -2.72 5.32
N VAL A 17 1.96 -2.95 4.18
CA VAL A 17 0.65 -3.59 4.11
C VAL A 17 0.72 -4.82 3.20
N ALA A 18 -0.06 -5.84 3.57
CA ALA A 18 -0.30 -7.03 2.76
C ALA A 18 -1.69 -6.91 2.13
N LEU A 19 -1.76 -6.90 0.81
CA LEU A 19 -2.98 -6.77 0.02
C LEU A 19 -3.39 -8.12 -0.58
N LYS A 20 -4.70 -8.32 -0.78
CA LYS A 20 -5.21 -9.38 -1.66
C LYS A 20 -4.90 -9.03 -3.13
N LYS A 21 -5.15 -10.00 -4.01
CA LYS A 21 -5.03 -9.84 -5.47
C LYS A 21 -5.95 -8.76 -6.07
N ASP A 22 -6.93 -8.28 -5.31
CA ASP A 22 -7.82 -7.19 -5.71
C ASP A 22 -7.20 -5.78 -5.54
N GLU A 23 -5.99 -5.70 -4.99
CA GLU A 23 -5.21 -4.48 -4.73
C GLU A 23 -5.90 -3.45 -3.81
N LYS A 24 -7.00 -3.83 -3.16
CA LYS A 24 -7.84 -2.95 -2.35
C LYS A 24 -8.01 -3.45 -0.92
N THR A 25 -7.99 -4.76 -0.73
CA THR A 25 -8.26 -5.38 0.56
C THR A 25 -6.96 -5.61 1.32
N ILE A 26 -6.75 -4.85 2.39
CA ILE A 26 -5.61 -5.03 3.32
C ILE A 26 -5.94 -6.16 4.30
N VAL A 27 -5.08 -7.17 4.34
CA VAL A 27 -5.23 -8.34 5.22
C VAL A 27 -4.28 -8.31 6.41
N ALA A 28 -3.21 -7.53 6.37
CA ALA A 28 -2.29 -7.29 7.48
C ALA A 28 -1.44 -6.03 7.26
N SER A 29 -0.85 -5.51 8.35
CA SER A 29 0.10 -4.39 8.31
C SER A 29 1.16 -4.50 9.41
N GLY A 30 2.30 -3.84 9.21
CA GLY A 30 3.41 -3.78 10.14
C GLY A 30 4.40 -2.65 9.81
N GLU A 31 5.30 -2.35 10.74
CA GLU A 31 6.36 -1.35 10.53
C GLU A 31 7.42 -1.86 9.55
N THR A 32 7.62 -3.18 9.53
CA THR A 32 8.55 -3.87 8.62
C THR A 32 7.82 -4.80 7.65
N ILE A 33 8.45 -5.12 6.53
CA ILE A 33 7.89 -6.08 5.56
C ILE A 33 7.72 -7.47 6.20
N LYS A 34 8.65 -7.87 7.07
CA LYS A 34 8.63 -9.16 7.77
C LYS A 34 7.39 -9.27 8.65
N GLU A 35 7.14 -8.27 9.49
CA GLU A 35 6.00 -8.26 10.41
C GLU A 35 4.67 -8.30 9.65
N ALA A 36 4.52 -7.50 8.60
CA ALA A 36 3.30 -7.49 7.79
C ALA A 36 3.08 -8.84 7.08
N LEU A 37 4.15 -9.47 6.56
CA LEU A 37 4.09 -10.76 5.90
C LEU A 37 3.78 -11.90 6.88
N GLU A 38 4.41 -11.93 8.05
CA GLU A 38 4.15 -12.94 9.09
C GLU A 38 2.69 -12.86 9.57
N LYS A 39 2.18 -11.65 9.81
CA LYS A 39 0.77 -11.42 10.15
C LYS A 39 -0.18 -11.87 9.03
N ALA A 40 0.19 -11.69 7.76
CA ALA A 40 -0.62 -12.13 6.63
C ALA A 40 -0.63 -13.66 6.51
N LYS A 41 0.53 -14.31 6.64
CA LYS A 41 0.67 -15.77 6.63
C LYS A 41 -0.10 -16.43 7.76
N ALA A 42 -0.05 -15.87 8.97
CA ALA A 42 -0.82 -16.33 10.12
C ALA A 42 -2.35 -16.27 9.88
N ARG A 43 -2.80 -15.46 8.92
CA ARG A 43 -4.21 -15.33 8.50
C ARG A 43 -4.55 -16.16 7.26
N GLY A 44 -3.65 -17.04 6.81
CA GLY A 44 -3.85 -17.90 5.65
C GLY A 44 -3.53 -17.25 4.30
N TYR A 45 -2.90 -16.08 4.28
CA TYR A 45 -2.49 -15.41 3.04
C TYR A 45 -1.02 -15.70 2.76
N GLU A 46 -0.73 -16.73 1.95
CA GLU A 46 0.65 -17.16 1.68
C GLU A 46 1.42 -16.25 0.73
N LYS A 47 0.73 -15.68 -0.26
CA LYS A 47 1.31 -14.84 -1.32
C LYS A 47 0.54 -13.52 -1.48
N PRO A 48 0.50 -12.66 -0.44
CA PRO A 48 -0.11 -11.34 -0.55
C PRO A 48 0.75 -10.40 -1.42
N ILE A 49 0.12 -9.37 -1.98
CA ILE A 49 0.84 -8.27 -2.61
C ILE A 49 1.36 -7.37 -1.49
N MET A 50 2.69 -7.24 -1.39
CA MET A 50 3.31 -6.40 -0.37
C MET A 50 3.50 -4.98 -0.90
N PHE A 51 3.06 -3.99 -0.12
CA PHE A 51 3.17 -2.59 -0.49
C PHE A 51 3.63 -1.76 0.69
N ARG A 52 4.59 -0.85 0.45
CA ARG A 52 5.00 0.16 1.42
C ARG A 52 4.20 1.43 1.17
N VAL A 53 3.32 1.78 2.10
CA VAL A 53 2.53 3.00 1.96
C VAL A 53 3.47 4.20 2.11
N PRO A 54 3.47 5.14 1.15
CA PRO A 54 4.37 6.27 1.18
C PRO A 54 4.15 7.11 2.44
N THR A 55 5.21 7.72 2.94
CA THR A 55 5.11 8.70 4.03
C THR A 55 4.52 10.01 3.49
N GLU A 56 4.85 10.39 2.27
CA GLU A 56 4.43 11.65 1.67
C GLU A 56 3.93 11.43 0.24
N ILE A 57 2.90 12.17 -0.15
CA ILE A 57 2.39 12.18 -1.51
C ILE A 57 3.08 13.34 -2.21
N MET A 58 4.03 13.04 -3.10
CA MET A 58 4.73 14.02 -3.93
C MET A 58 4.19 13.94 -5.36
N PRO A 59 3.12 14.69 -5.69
CA PRO A 59 2.58 14.68 -7.05
C PRO A 59 3.58 15.34 -8.00
N TYR A 60 3.89 14.66 -9.10
CA TYR A 60 4.61 15.24 -10.22
C TYR A 60 3.62 15.58 -11.33
N ILE A 61 3.53 16.86 -11.67
CA ILE A 61 2.70 17.35 -12.78
C ILE A 61 3.68 17.81 -13.86
N GLY A 62 3.68 17.12 -15.01
CA GLY A 62 4.64 17.39 -16.09
C GLY A 62 4.58 18.84 -16.59
N GLY A 63 5.75 19.42 -16.86
CA GLY A 63 5.85 20.77 -17.43
C GLY A 63 5.44 20.78 -18.89
N PHE A 64 4.31 21.40 -19.22
CA PHE A 64 3.99 21.75 -20.60
C PHE A 64 4.86 22.94 -20.99
N SER A 65 5.90 22.70 -21.80
CA SER A 65 6.57 23.77 -22.54
C SER A 65 5.88 23.87 -23.89
N SER A 66 4.98 24.84 -24.05
CA SER A 66 4.57 25.29 -25.38
C SER A 66 5.71 26.11 -26.00
N LEU A 67 6.32 25.57 -27.05
CA LEU A 67 7.18 26.32 -27.99
C LEU A 67 6.34 27.30 -28.81
#